data_AF-A0A8T4J2C6-F1
#
_entry.id   AF-A0A8T4J2C6-F1
#
_cell.length_a   1.000
_cell.length_b   1.000
_cell.length_c   1.000
_cell.angle_alpha   90.00
_cell.angle_beta   90.00
_cell.angle_gamma   90.00
#
_symmetry.space_group_name_H-M   'P 1'
#
loop_
_entity.id
_entity.type
_entity.pdbx_description
1 polymer ?
#
loop_
_entity_poly.entity_id
_entity_poly.type
_entity_poly.pdbx_seq_one_letter_code
_entity_poly.pdbx_strand_id
1 'polypeptide(L)' 'MNPQQPPPPSSPPQPGRPANGGDLLVALLRTLGIDTVFGIVSVHNLPLVEAVDRELRFVPVRHEATAVSA' A
#
# COMPACT_ATOMS: atom_id res chain seq x y z
N MET A 1 21.10 33.06 6.75
CA MET A 1 20.41 32.01 7.51
C MET A 1 18.92 32.10 7.18
N ASN A 2 18.35 31.14 6.45
CA ASN A 2 16.90 31.14 6.19
C ASN A 2 16.21 30.52 7.41
N PRO A 3 15.19 31.15 8.04
CA PRO A 3 14.51 30.54 9.18
C PRO A 3 13.77 29.27 8.71
N GLN A 4 14.06 28.14 9.37
CA GLN A 4 13.27 26.93 9.17
C GLN A 4 11.85 27.19 9.65
N GLN A 5 10.89 27.10 8.73
CA GLN A 5 9.48 27.14 9.04
C GLN A 5 9.13 25.90 9.88
N PRO A 6 8.40 26.04 11.00
CA PRO A 6 8.01 24.89 11.81
C PRO A 6 7.16 23.91 10.97
N PRO A 7 7.28 22.59 11.22
CA PRO A 7 6.50 21.60 10.49
C PRO A 7 4.99 21.89 10.67
N PRO A 8 4.17 21.67 9.63
CA PRO A 8 2.73 21.87 9.73
C PRO A 8 2.14 20.90 10.79
N PRO A 9 1.07 21.30 11.49
CA PRO A 9 0.40 20.42 12.44
C PRO A 9 -0.12 19.17 11.72
N SER A 10 0.05 18.01 12.34
CA SER A 10 -0.53 16.75 11.86
C SER A 10 -2.05 16.86 11.80
N SER A 11 -2.64 16.52 10.66
CA SER A 11 -4.09 16.54 10.47
C SER A 11 -4.79 15.64 11.50
N PRO A 12 -5.96 16.02 12.03
CA PRO A 12 -6.70 15.18 12.96
C PRO A 12 -7.06 13.83 12.30
N PRO A 13 -7.09 12.72 13.06
CA PRO A 13 -7.51 11.43 12.55
C PRO A 13 -8.97 11.54 12.08
N GLN A 14 -9.17 11.36 10.78
CA GLN A 14 -10.49 11.38 10.16
C GLN A 14 -11.15 9.99 10.35
N PRO A 15 -12.34 9.89 10.96
CA PRO A 15 -13.02 8.62 11.14
C PRO A 15 -13.34 7.98 9.78
N GLY A 16 -13.02 6.69 9.65
CA GLY A 16 -13.17 5.94 8.39
C GLY A 16 -11.99 6.08 7.42
N ARG A 17 -10.94 6.85 7.76
CA ARG A 17 -9.72 6.90 6.95
C ARG A 17 -8.85 5.65 7.24
N PRO A 18 -8.32 4.99 6.20
CA PRO A 18 -7.35 3.92 6.39
C PRO A 18 -6.15 4.41 7.21
N ALA A 19 -5.66 3.56 8.12
CA ALA A 19 -4.65 3.96 9.11
C ALA A 19 -3.29 4.22 8.46
N ASN A 20 -3.00 3.63 7.30
CA ASN A 20 -1.84 3.91 6.47
C ASN A 20 -2.13 3.67 4.97
N GLY A 21 -1.11 3.88 4.12
CA GLY A 21 -1.23 3.68 2.66
C GLY A 21 -1.52 2.23 2.23
N GLY A 22 -1.05 1.23 2.98
CA GLY A 22 -1.35 -0.18 2.74
C GLY A 22 -2.83 -0.49 3.02
N ASP A 23 -3.37 0.02 4.12
CA ASP A 23 -4.79 -0.15 4.43
C ASP A 23 -5.67 0.55 3.38
N LEU A 24 -5.23 1.70 2.85
CA LEU A 24 -5.92 2.40 1.76
C LEU A 24 -5.90 1.57 0.47
N LEU A 25 -4.75 0.97 0.14
CA LEU A 25 -4.61 0.11 -1.02
C LEU A 25 -5.55 -1.10 -0.92
N VAL A 26 -5.56 -1.80 0.21
CA VAL A 26 -6.45 -2.97 0.43
C VAL A 26 -7.92 -2.58 0.32
N ALA A 27 -8.33 -1.47 0.94
CA ALA A 27 -9.70 -0.98 0.87
C ALA A 27 -10.12 -0.67 -0.58
N LEU A 28 -9.23 -0.06 -1.36
CA LEU A 28 -9.47 0.21 -2.78
C LEU A 28 -9.58 -1.07 -3.60
N LEU A 29 -8.63 -2.00 -3.45
CA LEU A 29 -8.64 -3.27 -4.16
C LEU A 29 -9.93 -4.06 -3.90
N ARG A 30 -10.38 -4.12 -2.65
CA ARG A 30 -11.66 -4.75 -2.29
C ARG A 30 -12.86 -4.05 -2.90
N THR A 31 -12.87 -2.72 -2.90
CA THR A 31 -13.94 -1.94 -3.54
C THR A 31 -14.05 -2.23 -5.04
N LEU A 32 -12.91 -2.53 -5.68
CA LEU A 32 -12.84 -2.94 -7.08
C LEU A 32 -13.12 -4.44 -7.30
N GLY A 33 -13.39 -5.21 -6.24
CA GLY A 33 -13.64 -6.65 -6.31
C GLY A 33 -12.38 -7.49 -6.56
N ILE A 34 -11.19 -6.95 -6.31
CA ILE A 34 -9.91 -7.66 -6.51
C ILE A 34 -9.61 -8.51 -5.27
N ASP A 35 -9.32 -9.79 -5.49
CA ASP A 35 -8.92 -10.75 -4.44
C ASP A 35 -7.44 -11.17 -4.50
N THR A 36 -6.79 -11.03 -5.66
CA THR A 36 -5.42 -11.51 -5.91
C THR A 36 -4.55 -10.40 -6.51
N VAL A 37 -3.31 -10.29 -6.02
CA VAL A 37 -2.32 -9.30 -6.46
C VAL A 37 -1.01 -10.02 -6.80
N PHE A 38 -0.45 -9.75 -7.97
CA PHE A 38 0.87 -10.24 -8.39
C PHE A 38 1.91 -9.13 -8.29
N GLY A 39 3.09 -9.40 -7.73
CA GLY A 39 4.10 -8.35 -7.60
C GLY A 39 5.49 -8.85 -7.17
N ILE A 40 6.47 -7.95 -7.24
CA ILE A 40 7.83 -8.17 -6.72
C ILE A 40 7.93 -7.58 -5.32
N VAL A 41 8.48 -8.35 -4.38
CA VAL A 41 8.76 -7.86 -3.02
C VAL A 41 10.06 -7.07 -3.00
N SER A 42 10.01 -5.87 -2.42
CA SER A 42 11.16 -5.01 -2.15
C SER A 42 11.00 -4.36 -0.78
N VAL A 43 12.11 -4.00 -0.13
CA VAL A 43 12.10 -3.32 1.18
C VAL A 43 11.27 -2.03 1.16
N HIS A 44 11.15 -1.38 0.00
CA HIS A 44 10.40 -0.14 -0.16
C HIS A 44 8.88 -0.35 -0.25
N ASN A 45 8.44 -1.51 -0.72
CA ASN A 45 7.01 -1.83 -0.86
C ASN A 45 6.53 -2.85 0.17
N LEU A 46 7.42 -3.30 1.07
CA LEU A 46 7.11 -4.28 2.09
C LEU A 46 5.86 -3.93 2.92
N PRO A 47 5.64 -2.66 3.36
CA PRO A 47 4.41 -2.32 4.08
C PRO A 47 3.13 -2.50 3.26
N LEU A 48 3.19 -2.37 1.93
CA LEU A 48 2.06 -2.63 1.04
C LEU A 48 1.85 -4.14 0.85
N VAL A 49 2.93 -4.89 0.65
CA VAL A 49 2.88 -6.35 0.53
C VAL A 49 2.29 -6.97 1.79
N GLU A 50 2.75 -6.54 2.96
CA GLU A 50 2.24 -7.00 4.26
C GLU A 50 0.76 -6.67 4.45
N ALA A 51 0.31 -5.47 4.03
CA ALA A 51 -1.09 -5.11 4.10
C ALA A 51 -1.96 -5.97 3.17
N VAL A 52 -1.49 -6.20 1.94
CA VAL A 52 -2.19 -7.05 0.96
C VAL A 52 -2.24 -8.50 1.44
N ASP A 53 -1.10 -9.09 1.83
CA ASP A 53 -1.00 -10.49 2.26
C ASP A 53 -1.85 -10.79 3.52
N ARG A 54 -2.07 -9.79 4.38
CA ARG A 54 -2.95 -9.90 5.53
C ARG A 54 -4.42 -10.13 5.16
N GLU A 55 -4.85 -9.63 4.01
CA GLU A 55 -6.29 -9.44 3.71
C GLU A 55 -6.74 -9.92 2.32
N LEU A 56 -5.79 -10.17 1.42
CA LEU A 56 -5.93 -10.58 0.02
C LEU A 56 -4.82 -11.60 -0.31
N ARG A 57 -4.89 -12.24 -1.47
CA ARG A 57 -3.85 -13.16 -1.91
C ARG A 57 -2.72 -12.41 -2.62
N PHE A 58 -1.53 -12.39 -2.03
CA PHE A 58 -0.33 -11.91 -2.72
C PHE A 58 0.41 -13.07 -3.40
N VAL A 59 0.72 -12.93 -4.69
CA VAL A 59 1.50 -13.90 -5.46
C VAL A 59 2.84 -13.27 -5.83
N PRO A 60 3.95 -13.65 -5.15
CA PRO A 60 5.26 -13.11 -5.45
C PRO A 60 5.75 -13.61 -6.82
N VAL A 61 6.23 -12.68 -7.65
CA VAL A 61 6.88 -12.99 -8.94
C VAL A 61 8.35 -12.58 -8.95
N ARG A 62 9.13 -13.18 -9.85
CA ARG A 62 10.57 -12.89 -9.99
C ARG A 62 10.87 -11.72 -10.93
N HIS A 63 9.99 -11.47 -11.90
CA HIS A 63 10.10 -10.40 -12.88
C HIS A 63 8.72 -9.79 -13.11
N GLU A 64 8.66 -8.48 -13.35
CA GLU A 64 7.41 -7.75 -13.58
C GLU A 64 6.66 -8.29 -14.82
N ALA A 65 7.39 -8.75 -15.84
CA ALA A 65 6.82 -9.41 -17.01
C ALA A 65 6.00 -10.68 -16.64
N THR A 66 6.40 -11.38 -15.58
CA THR A 66 5.65 -12.52 -15.05
C THR A 66 4.37 -12.07 -14.35
N ALA A 67 4.37 -10.93 -13.63
CA ALA A 67 3.15 -10.40 -13.04
C ALA A 67 2.12 -9.97 -14.10
N VAL A 68 2.57 -9.43 -15.23
CA VAL A 68 1.67 -9.00 -16.32
C VAL A 68 1.06 -10.18 -17.07
N SER A 69 1.78 -11.30 -17.17
CA SER A 69 1.37 -12.45 -17.97
C SER A 69 0.66 -13.56 -17.17
N ALA A 70 0.52 -13.41 -15.86
CA ALA A 70 -0.03 -14.41 -14.95
C ALA A 70 -1.56 -14.39 -14.85
#